data_AF-A0A951N7Y6-F1
#
_entry.id   AF-A0A951N7Y6-F1
#
_cell.length_a   1.000
_cell.length_b   1.000
_cell.length_c   1.000
_cell.angle_alpha   90.00
_cell.angle_beta   90.00
_cell.angle_gamma   90.00
#
_symmetry.space_group_name_H-M   'P 1'
#
loop_
_entity.id
_entity.type
_entity.pdbx_description
1 polymer ?
#
loop_
_entity_poly.entity_id
_entity_poly.type
_entity_poly.pdbx_seq_one_letter_code
_entity_poly.pdbx_strand_id
1 'polypeptide(L)'
;METTAKTTLLRLSDSNLTVAAIEEDIRGRKVFDSSGEEIGHVDDLLIDQAENKVRFLQVASGGILGLGETKFLIPVDAIRRIDAEHVHIDQTHERVAGAPRYDPDLEDDSYYTNVYGYYGYAPYWGAGYVYPGYPYYL
;
A
#
# COMPACT_ATOMS: atom_id res chain seq x y z
N MET A 1 26.23 10.28 -11.85
CA MET A 1 25.25 11.23 -11.30
C MET A 1 23.89 10.61 -11.58
N GLU A 2 23.38 9.79 -10.66
CA GLU A 2 22.04 9.22 -10.81
C GLU A 2 21.04 10.33 -10.52
N THR A 3 20.24 10.65 -11.52
CA THR A 3 19.11 11.55 -11.39
C THR A 3 18.08 10.85 -10.50
N THR A 4 17.93 11.28 -9.24
CA THR A 4 16.78 10.90 -8.42
C THR A 4 15.55 11.45 -9.14
N ALA A 5 14.93 10.62 -9.98
CA ALA A 5 13.61 10.93 -10.49
C ALA A 5 12.70 11.05 -9.26
N LYS A 6 12.10 12.23 -9.09
CA LYS A 6 11.07 12.46 -8.07
C LYS A 6 10.06 11.32 -8.17
N THR A 7 9.97 10.51 -7.13
CA THR A 7 9.09 9.33 -7.12
C THR A 7 7.67 9.85 -7.06
N THR A 8 7.04 9.98 -8.24
CA THR A 8 5.65 10.44 -8.33
C THR A 8 4.78 9.20 -8.39
N LEU A 9 4.34 8.76 -7.23
CA LEU A 9 3.29 7.76 -7.15
C LEU A 9 1.95 8.46 -7.37
N LEU A 10 1.08 7.82 -8.13
CA LEU A 10 -0.30 8.28 -8.29
C LEU A 10 -1.24 7.31 -7.59
N ARG A 11 -2.24 7.86 -6.92
CA ARG A 11 -3.41 7.08 -6.53
C ARG A 11 -4.10 6.56 -7.79
N LEU A 12 -4.49 5.29 -7.78
CA LEU A 12 -5.18 4.67 -8.90
C LEU A 12 -6.47 5.43 -9.23
N SER A 13 -7.21 5.88 -8.20
CA SER A 13 -8.44 6.68 -8.40
C SER A 13 -8.22 8.06 -9.05
N ASP A 14 -7.02 8.64 -8.95
CA ASP A 14 -6.64 9.91 -9.57
C ASP A 14 -6.02 9.74 -10.96
N SER A 15 -5.85 8.49 -11.41
CA SER A 15 -5.18 8.16 -12.67
C SER A 15 -6.15 7.73 -13.77
N ASN A 16 -5.67 7.66 -15.00
CA ASN A 16 -6.38 7.03 -16.12
C ASN A 16 -6.07 5.52 -16.23
N LEU A 17 -5.38 4.95 -15.24
CA LEU A 17 -5.05 3.53 -15.19
C LEU A 17 -6.25 2.73 -14.66
N THR A 18 -6.30 1.46 -15.05
CA THR A 18 -7.30 0.51 -14.58
C THR A 18 -6.61 -0.80 -14.23
N VAL A 19 -7.16 -1.54 -13.28
CA VAL A 19 -6.76 -2.95 -13.08
C VAL A 19 -7.09 -3.77 -14.34
N ALA A 20 -6.28 -4.78 -14.63
CA ALA A 20 -6.45 -5.59 -15.84
C ALA A 20 -7.73 -6.44 -15.82
N ALA A 21 -8.12 -6.89 -14.64
CA ALA A 21 -9.37 -7.60 -14.38
C ALA A 21 -10.04 -7.03 -13.12
N ILE A 22 -11.37 -6.98 -13.07
CA ILE A 22 -12.09 -6.43 -11.90
C ILE A 22 -11.85 -7.27 -10.64
N GLU A 23 -11.62 -8.56 -10.83
CA GLU A 23 -11.24 -9.49 -9.78
C GLU A 23 -9.86 -9.15 -9.22
N GLU A 24 -8.98 -8.46 -9.95
CA GLU A 24 -7.69 -8.01 -9.44
C GLU A 24 -7.80 -6.67 -8.68
N ASP A 25 -8.94 -6.00 -8.73
CA ASP A 25 -9.19 -4.83 -7.88
C ASP A 25 -9.38 -5.26 -6.43
N ILE A 26 -8.42 -4.89 -5.60
CA ILE A 26 -8.45 -5.17 -4.17
C ILE A 26 -8.98 -3.99 -3.36
N ARG A 27 -9.33 -2.86 -3.99
CA ARG A 27 -9.98 -1.75 -3.29
C ARG A 27 -11.32 -2.19 -2.70
N GLY A 28 -11.61 -1.73 -1.50
CA GLY A 28 -12.75 -2.15 -0.68
C GLY A 28 -12.54 -3.44 0.10
N ARG A 29 -11.50 -4.25 -0.18
CA ARG A 29 -11.21 -5.47 0.60
C ARG A 29 -10.74 -5.13 1.99
N LYS A 30 -11.10 -5.96 2.96
CA LYS A 30 -10.62 -5.79 4.33
C LYS A 30 -9.16 -6.17 4.43
N VAL A 31 -8.43 -5.47 5.29
CA VAL A 31 -7.04 -5.75 5.59
C VAL A 31 -6.97 -6.42 6.96
N PHE A 32 -6.37 -7.61 6.98
CA PHE A 32 -6.12 -8.38 8.18
C PHE A 32 -4.64 -8.43 8.50
N ASP A 33 -4.33 -8.31 9.77
CA ASP A 33 -2.98 -8.36 10.29
C ASP A 33 -2.44 -9.81 10.37
N SER A 34 -1.20 -9.96 10.81
CA SER A 34 -0.53 -11.28 10.93
C SER A 34 -1.22 -12.26 11.91
N SER A 35 -2.02 -11.75 12.86
CA SER A 35 -2.78 -12.53 13.85
C SER A 35 -4.23 -12.82 13.42
N GLY A 36 -4.69 -12.20 12.34
CA GLY A 36 -6.07 -12.30 11.86
C GLY A 36 -7.01 -11.25 12.45
N GLU A 37 -6.49 -10.16 13.00
CA GLU A 37 -7.28 -9.00 13.41
C GLU A 37 -7.55 -8.07 12.23
N GLU A 38 -8.77 -7.55 12.12
CA GLU A 38 -9.14 -6.57 11.08
C GLU A 38 -8.54 -5.20 11.42
N ILE A 39 -7.73 -4.67 10.50
CA ILE A 39 -7.14 -3.33 10.60
C ILE A 39 -8.09 -2.27 10.02
N GLY A 40 -8.76 -2.62 8.92
CA GLY A 40 -9.54 -1.68 8.12
C GLY A 40 -9.76 -2.22 6.71
N HIS A 41 -9.73 -1.35 5.70
CA HIS A 41 -9.90 -1.74 4.31
C HIS A 41 -8.98 -0.98 3.36
N VAL A 42 -8.74 -1.56 2.17
CA VAL A 42 -7.98 -0.89 1.10
C VAL A 42 -8.86 0.21 0.50
N ASP A 43 -8.51 1.46 0.74
CA ASP A 43 -9.20 2.62 0.19
C ASP A 43 -8.69 2.93 -1.23
N ASP A 44 -7.38 2.85 -1.46
CA ASP A 44 -6.78 3.05 -2.77
C ASP A 44 -5.44 2.33 -2.93
N LEU A 45 -4.85 2.43 -4.13
CA LEU A 45 -3.55 1.88 -4.49
C LEU A 45 -2.66 3.00 -5.01
N LEU A 46 -1.41 3.08 -4.54
CA LEU A 46 -0.42 4.01 -5.09
C LEU A 46 0.43 3.29 -6.12
N ILE A 47 0.49 3.85 -7.33
CA ILE A 47 1.08 3.26 -8.52
C ILE A 47 2.30 4.06 -8.94
N ASP A 48 3.40 3.34 -9.17
CA ASP A 48 4.54 3.84 -9.91
C ASP A 48 4.24 3.75 -11.42
N GLN A 49 4.05 4.91 -12.05
CA GLN A 49 3.69 4.98 -13.47
C GLN A 49 4.82 4.57 -14.41
N ALA A 50 6.09 4.63 -13.97
CA ALA A 50 7.21 4.25 -14.80
C ALA A 50 7.25 2.73 -15.01
N GLU A 51 6.92 1.97 -13.98
CA GLU A 51 6.89 0.51 -14.01
C GLU A 51 5.48 -0.09 -14.12
N ASN A 52 4.42 0.72 -14.02
CA ASN A 52 3.03 0.29 -13.89
C ASN A 52 2.84 -0.76 -12.77
N LYS A 53 3.43 -0.49 -11.61
CA LYS A 53 3.35 -1.38 -10.43
C LYS A 53 2.77 -0.65 -9.23
N VAL A 54 1.94 -1.35 -8.48
CA VAL A 54 1.46 -0.88 -7.17
C VAL A 54 2.64 -0.91 -6.19
N ARG A 55 2.88 0.18 -5.47
CA ARG A 55 3.95 0.28 -4.46
C ARG A 55 3.42 0.27 -3.04
N PHE A 56 2.24 0.86 -2.84
CA PHE A 56 1.57 0.88 -1.55
C PHE A 56 0.09 0.59 -1.68
N LEU A 57 -0.44 -0.07 -0.66
CA LEU A 57 -1.85 -0.03 -0.32
C LEU A 57 -2.10 1.21 0.53
N GLN A 58 -3.10 2.01 0.16
CA GLN A 58 -3.66 3.01 1.06
C GLN A 58 -4.77 2.34 1.86
N VAL A 59 -4.54 2.20 3.17
CA VAL A 59 -5.47 1.51 4.08
C VAL A 59 -6.15 2.55 4.97
N ALA A 60 -7.48 2.58 4.91
CA ALA A 60 -8.30 3.37 5.82
C ALA A 60 -8.68 2.53 7.04
N SER A 61 -8.47 3.09 8.24
CA SER A 61 -8.73 2.45 9.52
C SER A 61 -9.44 3.41 10.49
N GLY A 62 -10.35 2.84 11.28
CA GLY A 62 -11.25 3.59 12.17
C GLY A 62 -12.31 4.40 11.41
N GLY A 63 -13.27 4.97 12.13
CA GLY A 63 -14.37 5.74 11.53
C GLY A 63 -15.45 4.87 10.90
N ILE A 64 -16.20 5.48 9.97
CA ILE A 64 -17.17 4.83 9.08
C ILE A 64 -16.67 5.05 7.66
N LEU A 65 -16.89 4.12 6.73
CA LEU A 65 -16.46 4.23 5.32
C LEU A 65 -16.59 5.68 4.77
N GLY A 66 -15.45 6.33 4.55
CA GLY A 66 -15.34 7.71 4.04
C GLY A 66 -15.46 8.85 5.06
N LEU A 67 -15.69 8.58 6.35
CA LEU A 67 -15.89 9.57 7.41
C LEU A 67 -15.10 9.26 8.69
N GLY A 68 -14.18 10.16 9.05
CA GLY A 68 -13.41 10.08 10.30
C GLY A 68 -12.33 9.00 10.30
N GLU A 69 -12.01 8.45 9.14
CA GLU A 69 -10.99 7.42 8.98
C GLU A 69 -9.59 8.03 8.99
N THR A 70 -8.62 7.28 9.48
CA THR A 70 -7.21 7.59 9.30
C THR A 70 -6.65 6.71 8.19
N LYS A 71 -5.92 7.31 7.25
CA LYS A 71 -5.28 6.59 6.15
C LYS A 71 -3.81 6.33 6.45
N PHE A 72 -3.33 5.16 6.06
CA PHE A 72 -1.94 4.73 6.19
C PHE A 72 -1.47 4.14 4.87
N LEU A 73 -0.19 4.30 4.55
CA LEU A 73 0.42 3.54 3.47
C LEU A 73 1.04 2.26 4.02
N ILE A 74 0.80 1.16 3.34
CA ILE A 74 1.43 -0.14 3.62
C ILE A 74 2.17 -0.56 2.35
N PRO A 75 3.50 -0.76 2.40
CA PRO A 75 4.25 -1.28 1.27
C PRO A 75 3.64 -2.58 0.78
N VAL A 76 3.58 -2.77 -0.54
CA VAL A 76 3.10 -4.06 -1.09
C VAL A 76 3.88 -5.19 -0.45
N ASP A 77 5.19 -5.06 -0.24
CA ASP A 77 6.08 -6.02 0.41
C ASP A 77 5.56 -6.64 1.72
N ALA A 78 4.65 -5.97 2.43
CA ALA A 78 3.99 -6.49 3.62
C ALA A 78 2.91 -7.54 3.35
N ILE A 79 2.38 -7.62 2.13
CA ILE A 79 1.32 -8.55 1.75
C ILE A 79 1.84 -9.98 1.85
N ARG A 80 1.10 -10.81 2.58
CA ARG A 80 1.36 -12.24 2.72
C ARG A 80 0.49 -13.08 1.79
N ARG A 81 -0.79 -12.71 1.67
CA ARG A 81 -1.75 -13.33 0.76
C ARG A 81 -2.90 -12.39 0.45
N ILE A 82 -3.53 -12.59 -0.70
CA ILE A 82 -4.77 -11.95 -1.10
C ILE A 82 -5.78 -13.07 -1.39
N ASP A 83 -6.98 -12.97 -0.82
CA ASP A 83 -8.12 -13.81 -1.16
C ASP A 83 -9.24 -12.95 -1.75
N ALA A 84 -10.39 -13.56 -2.09
CA ALA A 84 -11.49 -12.90 -2.78
C ALA A 84 -12.00 -11.63 -2.06
N GLU A 85 -11.94 -11.59 -0.72
CA GLU A 85 -12.53 -10.51 0.08
C GLU A 85 -11.49 -9.77 0.94
N HIS A 86 -10.29 -10.32 1.07
CA HIS A 86 -9.33 -9.88 2.08
C HIS A 86 -7.89 -9.79 1.56
N VAL A 87 -7.16 -8.83 2.12
CA VAL A 87 -5.71 -8.73 2.05
C VAL A 87 -5.13 -9.06 3.41
N HIS A 88 -4.15 -9.95 3.47
CA HIS A 88 -3.48 -10.33 4.71
C HIS A 88 -2.05 -9.83 4.67
N ILE A 89 -1.62 -9.11 5.70
CA ILE A 89 -0.27 -8.55 5.78
C ILE A 89 0.54 -9.19 6.91
N ASP A 90 1.86 -9.24 6.76
CA ASP A 90 2.80 -9.69 7.78
C ASP A 90 3.24 -8.51 8.68
N GLN A 91 2.26 -7.78 9.22
CA GLN A 91 2.44 -6.71 10.20
C GLN A 91 1.31 -6.80 11.22
N THR A 92 1.48 -6.24 12.43
CA THR A 92 0.41 -6.21 13.45
C THR A 92 -0.45 -4.96 13.30
N HIS A 93 -1.69 -5.03 13.81
CA HIS A 93 -2.57 -3.87 13.86
C HIS A 93 -1.92 -2.69 14.59
N GLU A 94 -1.27 -2.91 15.74
CA GLU A 94 -0.62 -1.82 16.49
C GLU A 94 0.50 -1.15 15.70
N ARG A 95 1.23 -1.92 14.88
CA ARG A 95 2.28 -1.38 14.03
C ARG A 95 1.69 -0.52 12.92
N VAL A 96 0.58 -0.93 12.29
CA VAL A 96 -0.09 -0.08 11.30
C VAL A 96 -0.65 1.19 11.94
N ALA A 97 -1.30 1.08 13.11
CA ALA A 97 -1.84 2.23 13.82
C ALA A 97 -0.77 3.24 14.26
N GLY A 98 0.48 2.79 14.47
CA GLY A 98 1.63 3.62 14.80
C GLY A 98 2.44 4.12 13.60
N ALA A 99 2.05 3.78 12.36
CA ALA A 99 2.76 4.18 11.16
C ALA A 99 2.58 5.68 10.86
N PRO A 100 3.46 6.28 10.04
CA PRO A 100 3.23 7.63 9.54
C PRO A 100 1.86 7.74 8.87
N ARG A 101 1.03 8.67 9.36
CA ARG A 101 -0.27 8.95 8.75
C ARG A 101 -0.07 9.41 7.31
N TYR A 102 -0.96 8.99 6.44
CA TYR A 102 -1.01 9.48 5.07
C TYR A 102 -1.65 10.87 5.02
N ASP A 103 -0.94 11.78 4.38
CA ASP A 103 -1.40 13.13 4.06
C ASP A 103 -0.93 13.46 2.63
N PRO A 104 -1.85 13.64 1.66
CA PRO A 104 -1.49 13.84 0.26
C PRO A 104 -0.67 15.11 0.01
N ASP A 105 -0.75 16.10 0.90
CA ASP A 105 0.01 17.34 0.78
C ASP A 105 1.47 17.19 1.24
N LEU A 106 1.80 16.08 1.92
CA LEU A 106 3.12 15.80 2.50
C LEU A 106 3.83 14.61 1.84
N GLU A 107 3.31 14.11 0.72
CA GLU A 107 3.88 12.99 -0.02
C GLU A 107 5.13 13.38 -0.82
N ASP A 108 6.29 13.24 -0.19
CA ASP A 108 7.59 13.37 -0.84
C ASP A 108 8.45 12.10 -0.70
N ASP A 109 9.62 12.09 -1.35
CA ASP A 109 10.55 10.96 -1.31
C ASP A 109 10.98 10.60 0.13
N SER A 110 11.04 11.58 1.05
CA SER A 110 11.40 11.36 2.45
C SER A 110 10.26 10.67 3.21
N TYR A 111 9.01 11.04 2.92
CA TYR A 111 7.83 10.36 3.45
C TYR A 111 7.82 8.88 3.06
N TYR A 112 7.96 8.55 1.77
CA TYR A 112 7.99 7.14 1.34
C TYR A 112 9.19 6.38 1.92
N THR A 113 10.36 7.00 2.00
CA THR A 113 11.54 6.41 2.66
C THR A 113 11.25 6.07 4.12
N ASN A 114 10.59 6.98 4.84
CA ASN A 114 10.20 6.77 6.22
C ASN A 114 9.18 5.63 6.36
N VAL A 115 8.16 5.57 5.49
CA VAL A 115 7.19 4.46 5.50
C VAL A 115 7.88 3.11 5.27
N TYR A 116 8.71 2.98 4.23
CA TYR A 116 9.47 1.74 3.99
C TYR A 116 10.34 1.36 5.19
N GLY A 117 11.11 2.32 5.73
CA GLY A 117 11.97 2.11 6.89
C GLY A 117 11.19 1.76 8.17
N TYR A 118 10.00 2.35 8.35
CA TYR A 118 9.11 2.06 9.46
C TYR A 118 8.67 0.60 9.43
N TYR A 119 8.32 0.06 8.25
CA TYR A 119 7.93 -1.34 8.12
C TYR A 119 9.12 -2.31 7.99
N GLY A 120 10.34 -1.79 7.82
CA GLY A 120 11.55 -2.60 7.70
C GLY A 120 11.78 -3.17 6.29
N TYR A 121 11.14 -2.60 5.27
CA TYR A 121 11.30 -3.00 3.88
C TYR A 121 12.29 -2.09 3.15
N ALA A 122 12.99 -2.66 2.16
CA ALA A 122 13.80 -1.86 1.25
C ALA A 122 12.89 -1.04 0.33
N PRO A 123 13.17 0.25 0.09
CA PRO A 123 12.42 1.03 -0.88
C PRO A 123 12.51 0.44 -2.29
N TYR A 124 11.44 0.58 -3.07
CA TYR A 124 11.35 -0.05 -4.39
C TYR A 124 12.38 0.50 -5.41
N TRP A 125 12.86 1.72 -5.21
CA TRP A 125 13.94 2.34 -6.00
C TRP A 125 15.34 1.92 -5.52
N GLY A 126 15.43 1.07 -4.50
CA GLY A 126 16.69 0.55 -3.99
C GLY A 126 17.31 -0.49 -4.93
N ALA A 127 18.63 -0.50 -4.99
CA ALA A 127 19.37 -1.50 -5.78
C ALA A 127 19.03 -2.92 -5.32
N GLY A 128 18.66 -3.79 -6.27
CA GLY A 128 18.32 -5.18 -5.99
C GLY A 128 16.93 -5.39 -5.41
N TYR A 129 16.05 -4.38 -5.42
CA TYR A 129 14.64 -4.57 -5.08
C TYR A 129 14.01 -5.63 -6.00
N VAL A 130 13.32 -6.58 -5.38
CA VAL A 130 12.56 -7.62 -6.09
C VAL A 130 11.10 -7.38 -5.81
N TYR A 131 10.32 -7.14 -6.86
CA TYR A 131 8.89 -7.00 -6.69
C TYR A 131 8.31 -8.32 -6.15
N PRO A 132 7.56 -8.26 -5.06
CA PRO A 132 7.05 -9.45 -4.40
C PRO A 132 6.12 -10.25 -5.31
N GLY A 133 6.38 -11.57 -5.39
CA GLY A 133 5.56 -12.51 -6.16
C GLY A 133 4.43 -13.03 -5.29
N TYR A 134 3.24 -12.43 -5.38
CA TYR A 134 2.05 -12.95 -4.69
C TYR A 134 1.38 -14.03 -5.52
N PRO A 135 0.81 -15.07 -4.90
CA PRO A 135 -0.13 -15.92 -5.60
C PRO A 135 -1.39 -15.11 -5.92
N TYR A 136 -1.66 -14.90 -7.20
CA TYR A 136 -3.02 -14.65 -7.68
C TYR A 136 -3.82 -15.94 -7.45
N TYR A 137 -4.92 -15.87 -6.72
CA TYR A 137 -5.99 -16.87 -6.61
C TYR A 137 -5.60 -18.36 -6.68
N LEU A 138 -5.71 -19.06 -5.53
CA LEU A 138 -6.15 -20.47 -5.50
C LEU A 138 -7.65 -20.51 -5.23
#